data_AF-A0A6N7IH53-F1
#
_entry.id   AF-A0A6N7IH53-F1
#
_cell.length_a   1.000
_cell.length_b   1.000
_cell.length_c   1.000
_cell.angle_alpha   90.00
_cell.angle_beta   90.00
_cell.angle_gamma   90.00
#
_symmetry.space_group_name_H-M   'P 1'
#
loop_
_entity.id
_entity.type
_entity.pdbx_description
1 polymer ?
#
loop_
_entity_poly.entity_id
_entity_poly.type
_entity_poly.pdbx_seq_one_letter_code
_entity_poly.pdbx_strand_id
1 'polypeptide(L)'
;MQGGGLGRRRTRRGAAGGEHARDLAFAVLSPLALLAVWEITVRVGVLDERFFPAPTSIVSTLVETIESGELLANTGISLRRMFLGMLVGGTPALLLGLVMGLYRPIRVAVDPLIAATYPIPKSAILPLLLLIFGLGEGSKIAMVAIGVFFPVAINTTAGVLEIDRIYHDVGKNYGAGRWQTFRTIALPGAMPLILTGVRLGFGIGLILIVIAEMVGAKSGLGYMIWNAWQIFQVEVMYVGLIVISVIGVLFTLVLSELERLLVPWRTAR
;
A
#
# COMPACT_ATOMS: atom_id res chain seq x y z
N MET A 1 -22.51 -31.87 51.25
CA MET A 1 -21.09 -31.52 51.42
C MET A 1 -20.61 -30.87 50.13
N GLN A 2 -20.45 -29.55 50.15
CA GLN A 2 -19.83 -28.75 49.10
C GLN A 2 -18.31 -28.74 49.33
N GLY A 3 -17.51 -28.83 48.25
CA GLY A 3 -16.08 -28.54 48.34
C GLY A 3 -15.29 -29.15 47.18
N GLY A 4 -14.76 -28.32 46.28
CA GLY A 4 -13.74 -28.76 45.32
C GLY A 4 -13.76 -28.12 43.93
N GLY A 5 -13.94 -26.79 43.82
CA GLY A 5 -14.08 -26.11 42.52
C GLY A 5 -13.08 -24.98 42.21
N LEU A 6 -12.07 -24.72 43.05
CA LEU A 6 -11.31 -23.44 42.96
C LEU A 6 -9.82 -23.57 42.54
N GLY A 7 -9.31 -24.77 42.24
CA GLY A 7 -7.88 -24.97 41.94
C GLY A 7 -7.43 -24.80 40.47
N ARG A 8 -8.33 -24.90 39.49
CA ARG A 8 -7.95 -25.08 38.07
C ARG A 8 -7.87 -23.81 37.21
N ARG A 9 -8.23 -22.64 37.73
CA ARG A 9 -8.23 -21.38 36.94
C ARG A 9 -6.90 -20.60 36.96
N ARG A 10 -5.97 -20.87 37.88
CA ARG A 10 -4.72 -20.10 38.01
C ARG A 10 -3.57 -20.56 37.10
N THR A 11 -3.55 -21.81 36.65
CA THR A 11 -2.43 -22.36 35.84
C THR A 11 -2.48 -22.04 34.35
N ARG A 12 -3.64 -21.65 33.79
CA ARG A 12 -3.75 -21.27 32.36
C ARG A 12 -3.21 -19.88 32.02
N ARG A 13 -3.09 -18.97 33.00
CA ARG A 13 -2.58 -17.60 32.79
C ARG A 13 -1.04 -17.54 32.65
N GLY A 14 -0.31 -18.49 33.25
CA GLY A 14 1.15 -18.54 33.18
C GLY A 14 1.69 -19.08 31.84
N ALA A 15 1.00 -20.07 31.26
CA ALA A 15 1.40 -20.66 29.97
C ALA A 15 1.21 -19.68 28.79
N ALA A 16 0.11 -18.92 28.78
CA ALA A 16 -0.19 -17.94 27.73
C ALA A 16 0.81 -16.76 27.69
N GLY A 17 1.40 -16.39 28.83
CA GLY A 17 2.44 -15.36 28.88
C GLY A 17 3.80 -15.84 28.35
N GLY A 18 4.12 -17.12 28.54
CA GLY A 18 5.34 -17.74 28.01
C GLY A 18 5.28 -17.94 26.49
N GLU A 19 4.11 -18.29 25.96
CA GLU A 19 3.88 -18.42 24.51
C GLU A 19 3.96 -17.06 23.80
N HIS A 20 3.30 -16.03 24.34
CA HIS A 20 3.41 -14.66 23.79
C HIS A 20 4.84 -14.11 23.83
N ALA A 21 5.57 -14.32 24.93
CA ALA A 21 6.96 -13.89 25.05
C ALA A 21 7.88 -14.64 24.06
N ARG A 22 7.61 -15.93 23.82
CA ARG A 22 8.35 -16.74 22.84
C ARG A 22 8.06 -16.30 21.42
N ASP A 23 6.81 -16.00 21.09
CA ASP A 23 6.41 -15.53 19.77
C ASP A 23 6.97 -14.13 19.47
N LEU A 24 6.95 -13.23 20.46
CA LEU A 24 7.64 -11.93 20.40
C LEU A 24 9.16 -12.08 20.24
N ALA A 25 9.77 -13.02 20.98
CA ALA A 25 11.19 -13.31 20.86
C ALA A 25 11.52 -13.80 19.44
N PHE A 26 10.76 -14.73 18.86
CA PHE A 26 10.98 -15.17 17.48
C PHE A 26 10.73 -14.06 16.46
N ALA A 27 9.72 -13.22 16.66
CA ALA A 27 9.43 -12.08 15.78
C ALA A 27 10.56 -11.04 15.73
N VAL A 28 11.29 -10.85 16.83
CA VAL A 28 12.42 -9.90 16.90
C VAL A 28 13.77 -10.56 16.61
N LEU A 29 13.98 -11.79 17.07
CA LEU A 29 15.24 -12.51 16.87
C LEU A 29 15.43 -12.94 15.42
N SER A 30 14.36 -13.28 14.69
CA SER A 30 14.51 -13.76 13.31
C SER A 30 15.05 -12.70 12.34
N PRO A 31 14.56 -11.44 12.31
CA PRO A 31 15.16 -10.40 11.46
C PRO A 31 16.57 -10.03 11.90
N LEU A 32 16.83 -9.98 13.22
CA LEU A 32 18.17 -9.69 13.74
C LEU A 32 19.18 -10.78 13.40
N ALA A 33 18.80 -12.04 13.49
CA ALA A 33 19.65 -13.16 13.07
C ALA A 33 19.95 -13.08 11.57
N LEU A 34 18.96 -12.74 10.74
CA LEU A 34 19.15 -12.55 9.31
C LEU A 34 20.16 -11.43 9.02
N LEU A 35 20.02 -10.28 9.68
CA LEU A 35 20.94 -9.15 9.54
C LEU A 35 22.35 -9.50 10.01
N ALA A 36 22.48 -10.21 11.13
CA ALA A 36 23.77 -10.65 11.66
C ALA A 36 24.47 -11.64 10.70
N VAL A 37 23.72 -12.60 10.14
CA VAL A 37 24.25 -13.53 9.13
C VAL A 37 24.71 -12.77 7.89
N TRP A 38 23.92 -11.82 7.38
CA TRP A 38 24.30 -11.00 6.23
C TRP A 38 25.60 -10.21 6.53
N GLU A 39 25.65 -9.50 7.65
CA GLU A 39 26.82 -8.75 8.11
C GLU A 39 28.09 -9.61 8.18
N ILE A 40 28.02 -10.77 8.82
CA ILE A 40 29.16 -11.69 8.97
C ILE A 40 29.61 -12.20 7.61
N THR A 41 28.67 -12.59 6.75
CA THR A 41 28.96 -13.17 5.43
C THR A 41 29.69 -12.17 4.53
N VAL A 42 29.36 -10.88 4.63
CA VAL A 42 30.07 -9.81 3.92
C VAL A 42 31.46 -9.59 4.53
N ARG A 43 31.56 -9.44 5.85
CA ARG A 43 32.85 -9.16 6.53
C ARG A 43 33.89 -10.26 6.38
N VAL A 44 33.46 -11.52 6.28
CA VAL A 44 34.34 -12.69 6.07
C VAL A 44 34.67 -12.88 4.58
N GLY A 45 34.10 -12.08 3.67
CA GLY A 45 34.39 -12.11 2.24
C GLY A 45 33.69 -13.23 1.47
N VAL A 46 32.65 -13.84 2.06
CA VAL A 46 31.80 -14.83 1.36
C VAL A 46 30.88 -14.12 0.37
N LEU A 47 30.39 -12.93 0.73
CA LEU A 47 29.69 -12.01 -0.17
C LEU A 47 30.60 -10.85 -0.54
N ASP A 48 30.59 -10.46 -1.83
CA ASP A 48 31.32 -9.29 -2.30
C ASP A 48 30.60 -8.01 -1.83
N GLU A 49 31.29 -7.25 -0.98
CA GLU A 49 30.81 -5.99 -0.39
C GLU A 49 30.39 -4.97 -1.46
N ARG A 50 30.97 -5.03 -2.67
CA ARG A 50 30.63 -4.13 -3.79
C ARG A 50 29.21 -4.33 -4.29
N PHE A 51 28.60 -5.49 -4.07
CA PHE A 51 27.22 -5.80 -4.48
C PHE A 51 26.28 -6.00 -3.29
N PHE A 52 26.83 -6.43 -2.15
CA PHE A 52 26.12 -6.72 -0.92
C PHE A 52 26.79 -5.96 0.23
N PRO A 53 26.63 -4.63 0.31
CA PRO A 53 27.24 -3.85 1.37
C PRO A 53 26.74 -4.35 2.73
N ALA A 54 27.62 -4.28 3.73
CA ALA A 54 27.27 -4.68 5.09
C ALA A 54 26.07 -3.83 5.60
N PRO A 55 25.09 -4.43 6.30
CA PRO A 55 24.02 -3.70 6.97
C PRO A 55 24.47 -2.44 7.72
N THR A 56 25.61 -2.49 8.42
CA THR A 56 26.15 -1.30 9.10
C THR A 56 26.51 -0.16 8.15
N SER A 57 27.05 -0.47 6.97
CA SER A 57 27.43 0.53 5.96
C SER A 57 26.18 1.17 5.33
N ILE A 58 25.11 0.39 5.14
CA ILE A 58 23.82 0.92 4.68
C ILE A 58 23.25 1.90 5.71
N VAL A 59 23.37 1.59 7.00
CA VAL A 59 22.90 2.50 8.08
C VAL A 59 23.73 3.78 8.14
N SER A 60 25.06 3.73 7.97
CA SER A 60 25.86 4.96 7.92
C SER A 60 25.47 5.83 6.71
N THR A 61 25.33 5.23 5.53
CA THR A 61 24.89 5.96 4.33
C THR A 61 23.47 6.52 4.47
N LEU A 62 22.58 5.82 5.18
CA LEU A 62 21.25 6.34 5.51
C LEU A 62 21.35 7.64 6.33
N VAL A 63 22.20 7.67 7.35
CA VAL A 63 22.41 8.87 8.19
C VAL A 63 23.01 10.00 7.35
N GLU A 64 24.05 9.73 6.57
CA GLU A 64 24.70 10.72 5.71
C GLU A 64 23.74 11.35 4.69
N THR A 65 22.89 10.53 4.05
CA THR A 65 21.91 11.01 3.06
C THR A 65 20.72 11.74 3.67
N ILE A 66 20.42 11.49 4.96
CA ILE A 66 19.47 12.28 5.74
C ILE A 66 20.08 13.64 6.10
N GLU A 67 21.31 13.66 6.60
CA GLU A 67 22.02 14.87 7.01
C GLU A 67 22.29 15.81 5.83
N SER A 68 22.60 15.27 4.65
CA SER A 68 22.75 16.05 3.41
C SER A 68 21.43 16.62 2.89
N GLY A 69 20.29 16.10 3.37
CA GLY A 69 18.95 16.45 2.91
C GLY A 69 18.55 15.83 1.56
N GLU A 70 19.45 15.13 0.88
CA GLU A 70 19.21 14.50 -0.41
C GLU A 70 18.08 13.46 -0.33
N LEU A 71 18.12 12.60 0.68
CA LEU A 71 17.10 11.55 0.84
C LEU A 71 15.72 12.15 1.10
N LEU A 72 15.65 13.16 1.97
CA LEU A 72 14.39 13.81 2.33
C LEU A 72 13.77 14.55 1.12
N ALA A 73 14.60 15.22 0.33
CA ALA A 73 14.16 15.91 -0.89
C ALA A 73 13.58 14.93 -1.92
N ASN A 74 14.29 13.84 -2.21
CA ASN A 74 13.83 12.82 -3.15
C ASN A 74 12.57 12.11 -2.65
N THR A 75 12.53 11.76 -1.36
CA THR A 75 11.37 11.16 -0.70
C THR A 75 10.14 12.05 -0.82
N GLY A 76 10.27 13.34 -0.47
CA GLY A 76 9.16 14.30 -0.52
C GLY A 76 8.59 14.47 -1.92
N ILE A 77 9.45 14.48 -2.94
CA ILE A 77 9.04 14.58 -4.34
C ILE A 77 8.25 13.34 -4.77
N SER A 78 8.74 12.13 -4.47
CA SER A 78 8.02 10.89 -4.79
C SER A 78 6.68 10.79 -4.06
N LEU A 79 6.64 11.16 -2.78
CA LEU A 79 5.40 11.20 -2.01
C LEU A 79 4.40 12.21 -2.57
N ARG A 80 4.84 13.39 -3.02
CA ARG A 80 3.98 14.37 -3.68
C ARG A 80 3.40 13.81 -4.99
N ARG A 81 4.23 13.20 -5.83
CA ARG A 81 3.80 12.58 -7.09
C ARG A 81 2.80 11.44 -6.84
N MET A 82 3.08 10.61 -5.83
CA MET A 82 2.19 9.55 -5.37
C MET A 82 0.83 10.10 -4.97
N PHE A 83 0.83 11.10 -4.09
CA PHE A 83 -0.39 11.71 -3.58
C PHE A 83 -1.23 12.33 -4.69
N LEU A 84 -0.61 13.10 -5.60
CA LEU A 84 -1.31 13.68 -6.74
C LEU A 84 -1.86 12.60 -7.69
N GLY A 85 -1.07 11.56 -7.97
CA GLY A 85 -1.51 10.45 -8.82
C GLY A 85 -2.67 9.68 -8.21
N MET A 86 -2.64 9.44 -6.88
CA MET A 86 -3.76 8.86 -6.16
C MET A 86 -5.01 9.72 -6.21
N LEU A 87 -4.90 11.05 -6.10
CA LEU A 87 -6.07 11.92 -6.23
C LEU A 87 -6.65 11.89 -7.64
N VAL A 88 -5.79 12.01 -8.65
CA VAL A 88 -6.18 12.05 -10.07
C VAL A 88 -6.73 10.71 -10.56
N GLY A 89 -6.19 9.58 -10.13
CA GLY A 89 -6.66 8.25 -10.52
C GLY A 89 -7.70 7.66 -9.57
N GLY A 90 -7.49 7.79 -8.27
CA GLY A 90 -8.35 7.22 -7.24
C GLY A 90 -9.70 7.91 -7.13
N THR A 91 -9.79 9.23 -7.31
CA THR A 91 -11.09 9.93 -7.22
C THR A 91 -12.03 9.50 -8.36
N PRO A 92 -11.64 9.52 -9.64
CA PRO A 92 -12.48 8.99 -10.72
C PRO A 92 -12.79 7.50 -10.56
N ALA A 93 -11.83 6.69 -10.08
CA ALA A 93 -12.05 5.27 -9.83
C ALA A 93 -13.09 5.01 -8.74
N LEU A 94 -13.03 5.76 -7.64
CA LEU A 94 -14.02 5.68 -6.56
C LEU A 94 -15.41 6.07 -7.08
N LEU A 95 -15.51 7.19 -7.80
CA LEU A 95 -16.79 7.63 -8.37
C LEU A 95 -17.36 6.62 -9.35
N LEU A 96 -16.53 6.12 -10.28
CA LEU A 96 -16.93 5.12 -11.26
C LEU A 96 -17.36 3.82 -10.56
N GLY A 97 -16.58 3.34 -9.60
CA GLY A 97 -16.89 2.11 -8.89
C GLY A 97 -18.19 2.18 -8.09
N LEU A 98 -18.46 3.32 -7.44
CA LEU A 98 -19.74 3.56 -6.76
C LEU A 98 -20.90 3.56 -7.76
N VAL A 99 -20.75 4.24 -8.89
CA VAL A 99 -21.77 4.29 -9.95
C VAL A 99 -22.02 2.90 -10.54
N MET A 100 -20.98 2.11 -10.82
CA MET A 100 -21.12 0.72 -11.30
C MET A 100 -21.77 -0.20 -10.26
N GLY A 101 -21.46 0.00 -8.98
CA GLY A 101 -22.12 -0.73 -7.90
C GLY A 101 -23.63 -0.46 -7.84
N LEU A 102 -24.02 0.81 -7.95
CA LEU A 102 -25.41 1.26 -7.80
C LEU A 102 -26.26 1.08 -9.07
N TYR A 103 -25.65 1.19 -10.26
CA TYR A 103 -26.37 1.24 -11.54
C TYR A 103 -25.95 0.09 -12.46
N ARG A 104 -26.78 -0.96 -12.52
CA ARG A 104 -26.55 -2.16 -13.36
C ARG A 104 -26.26 -1.85 -14.84
N PRO A 105 -26.95 -0.93 -15.54
CA PRO A 105 -26.65 -0.67 -16.95
C PRO A 105 -25.22 -0.15 -17.18
N ILE A 106 -24.74 0.73 -16.28
CA ILE A 106 -23.38 1.27 -16.37
C ILE A 106 -22.36 0.16 -16.11
N ARG A 107 -22.63 -0.69 -15.11
CA ARG A 107 -21.78 -1.85 -14.84
C ARG A 107 -21.67 -2.79 -16.04
N VAL A 108 -22.79 -3.16 -16.66
CA VAL A 108 -22.80 -4.05 -17.84
C VAL A 108 -22.03 -3.45 -19.03
N ALA A 109 -22.04 -2.12 -19.19
CA ALA A 109 -21.29 -1.43 -20.23
C ALA A 109 -19.78 -1.32 -19.93
N VAL A 110 -19.40 -1.10 -18.66
CA VAL A 110 -18.03 -0.76 -18.27
C VAL A 110 -17.22 -1.98 -17.83
N ASP A 111 -17.85 -2.99 -17.22
CA ASP A 111 -17.17 -4.23 -16.77
C ASP A 111 -16.31 -4.87 -17.87
N PRO A 112 -16.78 -5.04 -19.11
CA PRO A 112 -15.96 -5.61 -20.18
C PRO A 112 -14.73 -4.76 -20.52
N LEU A 113 -14.86 -3.43 -20.45
CA LEU A 113 -13.76 -2.50 -20.74
C LEU A 113 -12.69 -2.58 -19.64
N ILE A 114 -13.10 -2.61 -18.37
CA ILE A 114 -12.20 -2.82 -17.25
C ILE A 114 -11.51 -4.18 -17.37
N ALA A 115 -12.27 -5.24 -17.64
CA ALA A 115 -11.71 -6.60 -17.79
C ALA A 115 -10.71 -6.72 -18.94
N ALA A 116 -10.95 -6.03 -20.06
CA ALA A 116 -10.05 -6.03 -21.21
C ALA A 116 -8.77 -5.22 -20.98
N THR A 117 -8.86 -4.11 -20.25
CA THR A 117 -7.72 -3.19 -20.06
C THR A 117 -6.93 -3.45 -18.79
N TYR A 118 -7.54 -4.07 -17.77
CA TYR A 118 -6.88 -4.39 -16.50
C TYR A 118 -5.66 -5.32 -16.64
N PRO A 119 -5.60 -6.33 -17.51
CA PRO A 119 -4.42 -7.18 -17.64
C PRO A 119 -3.20 -6.49 -18.28
N ILE A 120 -3.39 -5.34 -18.93
CA ILE A 120 -2.31 -4.63 -19.64
C ILE A 120 -1.20 -4.25 -18.64
N PRO A 121 0.07 -4.61 -18.89
CA PRO A 121 1.19 -4.21 -18.04
C PRO A 121 1.35 -2.69 -18.04
N LYS A 122 1.12 -2.05 -16.88
CA LYS A 122 1.14 -0.57 -16.78
C LYS A 122 2.54 -0.03 -17.05
N SER A 123 3.59 -0.77 -16.65
CA SER A 123 4.99 -0.46 -16.96
C SER A 123 5.25 -0.30 -18.46
N ALA A 124 4.60 -1.10 -19.31
CA ALA A 124 4.74 -1.01 -20.76
C ALA A 124 4.04 0.22 -21.38
N ILE A 125 3.16 0.89 -20.63
CA ILE A 125 2.46 2.10 -21.08
C ILE A 125 3.32 3.36 -20.85
N LEU A 126 4.37 3.28 -20.02
CA LEU A 126 5.20 4.44 -19.66
C LEU A 126 5.73 5.23 -20.89
N PRO A 127 6.26 4.61 -21.96
CA PRO A 127 6.70 5.36 -23.14
C PRO A 127 5.58 6.18 -23.79
N LEU A 128 4.35 5.65 -23.82
CA LEU A 128 3.19 6.37 -24.32
C LEU A 128 2.83 7.56 -23.42
N LEU A 129 2.94 7.41 -22.09
CA LEU A 129 2.73 8.52 -21.16
C LEU A 129 3.79 9.60 -21.32
N LEU A 130 5.05 9.21 -21.56
CA LEU A 130 6.13 10.16 -21.86
C LEU A 130 5.89 10.89 -23.17
N LEU A 131 5.32 10.22 -24.18
CA LEU A 131 4.95 10.86 -25.44
C LEU A 131 3.83 11.90 -25.26
N ILE A 132 2.79 11.55 -24.48
CA ILE A 132 1.59 12.40 -24.30
C ILE A 132 1.86 13.55 -23.32
N PHE A 133 2.46 13.26 -22.17
CA PHE A 133 2.64 14.22 -21.06
C PHE A 133 4.05 14.79 -20.98
N GLY A 134 4.98 14.31 -21.80
CA GLY A 134 6.39 14.68 -21.77
C GLY A 134 7.18 14.04 -20.62
N LEU A 135 8.46 14.42 -20.53
CA LEU A 135 9.40 13.96 -19.50
C LEU A 135 9.18 14.65 -18.13
N GLY A 136 8.24 15.60 -18.03
CA GLY A 136 7.95 16.32 -16.79
C GLY A 136 7.18 15.50 -15.74
N GLU A 137 6.51 16.20 -14.83
CA GLU A 137 5.72 15.61 -13.73
C GLU A 137 4.48 14.84 -14.20
N GLY A 138 3.87 15.28 -15.31
CA GLY A 138 2.59 14.74 -15.79
C GLY A 138 2.63 13.24 -16.07
N SER A 139 3.70 12.74 -16.70
CA SER A 139 3.84 11.32 -17.00
C SER A 139 3.96 10.45 -15.75
N LYS A 140 4.64 10.94 -14.70
CA LYS A 140 4.81 10.23 -13.42
C LYS A 140 3.49 10.16 -12.66
N ILE A 141 2.78 11.29 -12.59
CA ILE A 141 1.47 11.39 -11.95
C ILE A 141 0.44 10.51 -12.69
N ALA A 142 0.42 10.56 -14.03
CA ALA A 142 -0.47 9.74 -14.84
C ALA A 142 -0.20 8.23 -14.66
N MET A 143 1.07 7.86 -14.54
CA MET A 143 1.48 6.48 -14.32
C MET A 143 0.95 5.93 -12.98
N VAL A 144 1.06 6.71 -11.91
CA VAL A 144 0.44 6.37 -10.62
C VAL A 144 -1.08 6.33 -10.72
N ALA A 145 -1.69 7.32 -11.39
CA ALA A 145 -3.14 7.40 -11.53
C ALA A 145 -3.73 6.14 -12.20
N ILE A 146 -3.11 5.65 -13.28
CA ILE A 146 -3.51 4.41 -13.96
C ILE A 146 -3.33 3.19 -13.05
N GLY A 147 -2.24 3.12 -12.28
CA GLY A 147 -2.00 2.04 -11.33
C GLY A 147 -3.05 1.95 -10.23
N VAL A 148 -3.44 3.10 -9.69
CA VAL A 148 -4.41 3.21 -8.59
C VAL A 148 -5.85 3.00 -9.08
N PHE A 149 -6.14 3.40 -10.32
CA PHE A 149 -7.50 3.45 -10.85
C PHE A 149 -8.22 2.10 -10.77
N PHE A 150 -7.61 1.03 -11.29
CA PHE A 150 -8.29 -0.26 -11.41
C PHE A 150 -8.56 -0.94 -10.06
N PRO A 151 -7.58 -1.09 -9.15
CA PRO A 151 -7.85 -1.70 -7.84
C PRO A 151 -8.94 -0.94 -7.08
N VAL A 152 -8.94 0.40 -7.11
CA VAL A 152 -9.95 1.21 -6.44
C VAL A 152 -11.32 1.03 -7.09
N ALA A 153 -11.43 1.12 -8.42
CA ALA A 153 -12.72 0.99 -9.12
C ALA A 153 -13.34 -0.40 -8.92
N ILE A 154 -12.53 -1.46 -9.06
CA ILE A 154 -12.98 -2.85 -8.93
C ILE A 154 -13.44 -3.14 -7.49
N ASN A 155 -12.61 -2.82 -6.49
CA ASN A 155 -12.96 -3.09 -5.09
C ASN A 155 -14.13 -2.21 -4.61
N THR A 156 -14.23 -0.98 -5.08
CA THR A 156 -15.39 -0.12 -4.78
C THR A 156 -16.68 -0.73 -5.34
N THR A 157 -16.64 -1.19 -6.60
CA THR A 157 -17.79 -1.85 -7.24
C THR A 157 -18.20 -3.11 -6.48
N ALA A 158 -17.23 -3.96 -6.16
CA ALA A 158 -17.44 -5.17 -5.37
C ALA A 158 -18.03 -4.84 -3.98
N GLY A 159 -17.50 -3.84 -3.30
CA GLY A 159 -17.99 -3.39 -1.99
C GLY A 159 -19.44 -2.96 -1.98
N VAL A 160 -19.91 -2.30 -3.03
CA VAL A 160 -21.34 -1.96 -3.14
C VAL A 160 -22.19 -3.20 -3.46
N LEU A 161 -21.67 -4.15 -4.23
CA LEU A 161 -22.41 -5.34 -4.64
C LEU A 161 -22.51 -6.42 -3.55
N GLU A 162 -21.56 -6.46 -2.62
CA GLU A 162 -21.56 -7.39 -1.48
C GLU A 162 -22.55 -6.99 -0.37
N ILE A 163 -23.16 -5.81 -0.45
CA ILE A 163 -24.16 -5.37 0.53
C ILE A 163 -25.41 -6.25 0.38
N ASP A 164 -25.79 -6.92 1.48
CA ASP A 164 -26.98 -7.76 1.49
C ASP A 164 -28.22 -6.97 1.03
N ARG A 165 -29.00 -7.61 0.15
CA ARG A 165 -30.26 -7.05 -0.37
C ARG A 165 -31.20 -6.59 0.74
N ILE A 166 -31.16 -7.23 1.91
CA ILE A 166 -31.99 -6.87 3.07
C ILE A 166 -31.80 -5.40 3.48
N TYR A 167 -30.58 -4.85 3.42
CA TYR A 167 -30.36 -3.45 3.76
C TYR A 167 -31.02 -2.52 2.74
N HIS A 168 -30.93 -2.85 1.45
CA HIS A 168 -31.60 -2.09 0.40
C HIS A 168 -33.13 -2.16 0.50
N ASP A 169 -33.68 -3.32 0.85
CA ASP A 169 -35.13 -3.51 1.00
C ASP A 169 -35.67 -2.80 2.25
N VAL A 170 -34.92 -2.82 3.36
CA VAL A 170 -35.22 -2.01 4.55
C VAL A 170 -35.22 -0.52 4.18
N GLY A 171 -34.19 -0.03 3.49
CA GLY A 171 -34.13 1.36 3.04
C GLY A 171 -35.36 1.78 2.22
N LYS A 172 -35.79 0.93 1.27
CA LYS A 172 -37.00 1.17 0.47
C LYS A 172 -38.27 1.17 1.32
N ASN A 173 -38.41 0.24 2.26
CA ASN A 173 -39.58 0.14 3.14
C ASN A 173 -39.74 1.36 4.06
N TYR A 174 -38.63 1.97 4.48
CA TYR A 174 -38.61 3.22 5.25
C TYR A 174 -38.69 4.48 4.36
N GLY A 175 -38.90 4.34 3.05
CA GLY A 175 -39.02 5.47 2.12
C GLY A 175 -37.71 6.22 1.87
N ALA A 176 -36.55 5.60 2.12
CA ALA A 176 -35.26 6.24 1.91
C ALA A 176 -35.06 6.60 0.43
N GLY A 177 -34.82 7.89 0.15
CA GLY A 177 -34.48 8.35 -1.19
C GLY A 177 -33.15 7.77 -1.69
N ARG A 178 -32.84 7.95 -2.98
CA ARG A 178 -31.59 7.46 -3.59
C ARG A 178 -30.34 8.00 -2.89
N TRP A 179 -30.37 9.27 -2.49
CA TRP A 179 -29.26 9.90 -1.78
C TRP A 179 -29.11 9.40 -0.34
N GLN A 180 -30.21 9.16 0.36
CA GLN A 180 -30.20 8.57 1.69
C GLN A 180 -29.64 7.14 1.62
N THR A 181 -30.19 6.31 0.74
CA THR A 181 -29.69 4.94 0.49
C THR A 181 -28.20 4.93 0.18
N PHE A 182 -27.71 5.86 -0.64
CA PHE A 182 -26.29 5.99 -0.93
C PHE A 182 -25.46 6.31 0.33
N ARG A 183 -25.81 7.37 1.07
CA ARG A 183 -25.02 7.84 2.22
C ARG A 183 -25.12 6.94 3.45
N THR A 184 -26.24 6.27 3.68
CA THR A 184 -26.48 5.50 4.91
C THR A 184 -26.29 4.00 4.75
N ILE A 185 -26.36 3.48 3.52
CA ILE A 185 -26.27 2.04 3.26
C ILE A 185 -25.09 1.74 2.35
N ALA A 186 -25.10 2.28 1.13
CA ALA A 186 -24.13 1.89 0.10
C ALA A 186 -22.70 2.30 0.45
N LEU A 187 -22.48 3.58 0.79
CA LEU A 187 -21.16 4.10 1.09
C LEU A 187 -20.57 3.46 2.36
N PRO A 188 -21.26 3.44 3.53
CA PRO A 188 -20.75 2.78 4.73
C PRO A 188 -20.52 1.27 4.53
N GLY A 189 -21.45 0.57 3.87
CA GLY A 189 -21.33 -0.86 3.60
C GLY A 189 -20.13 -1.20 2.72
N ALA A 190 -19.83 -0.36 1.73
CA ALA A 190 -18.71 -0.55 0.80
C ALA A 190 -17.35 -0.09 1.34
N MET A 191 -17.31 0.73 2.40
CA MET A 191 -16.07 1.32 2.94
C MET A 191 -14.92 0.31 3.16
N PRO A 192 -15.12 -0.89 3.73
CA PRO A 192 -14.01 -1.82 3.96
C PRO A 192 -13.32 -2.27 2.66
N LEU A 193 -14.12 -2.51 1.61
CA LEU A 193 -13.63 -2.88 0.29
C LEU A 193 -13.05 -1.68 -0.45
N ILE A 194 -13.64 -0.49 -0.32
CA ILE A 194 -13.03 0.76 -0.83
C ILE A 194 -11.62 0.94 -0.25
N LEU A 195 -11.44 0.80 1.06
CA LEU A 195 -10.14 0.91 1.72
C LEU A 195 -9.17 -0.20 1.27
N THR A 196 -9.67 -1.40 1.02
CA THR A 196 -8.88 -2.50 0.42
C THR A 196 -8.39 -2.11 -0.99
N GLY A 197 -9.26 -1.54 -1.82
CA GLY A 197 -8.91 -1.01 -3.14
C GLY A 197 -7.87 0.10 -3.08
N VAL A 198 -8.00 1.02 -2.13
CA VAL A 198 -7.02 2.10 -1.89
C VAL A 198 -5.67 1.52 -1.44
N ARG A 199 -5.65 0.50 -0.58
CA ARG A 199 -4.43 -0.19 -0.13
C ARG A 199 -3.68 -0.82 -1.29
N LEU A 200 -4.39 -1.59 -2.11
CA LEU A 200 -3.83 -2.24 -3.29
C LEU A 200 -3.37 -1.21 -4.33
N GLY A 201 -4.17 -0.15 -4.53
CA GLY A 201 -3.85 0.95 -5.43
C GLY A 201 -2.57 1.67 -5.01
N PHE A 202 -2.38 1.96 -3.73
CA PHE A 202 -1.15 2.56 -3.21
C PHE A 202 0.07 1.66 -3.45
N GLY A 203 -0.03 0.37 -3.12
CA GLY A 203 1.07 -0.58 -3.33
C GLY A 203 1.51 -0.66 -4.79
N ILE A 204 0.54 -0.76 -5.71
CA ILE A 204 0.81 -0.74 -7.15
C ILE A 204 1.37 0.63 -7.57
N GLY A 205 0.77 1.73 -7.09
CA GLY A 205 1.24 3.08 -7.34
C GLY A 205 2.70 3.29 -6.93
N LEU A 206 3.12 2.72 -5.80
CA LEU A 206 4.49 2.77 -5.27
C LEU A 206 5.48 2.08 -6.19
N ILE A 207 5.11 0.92 -6.73
CA ILE A 207 5.94 0.23 -7.72
C ILE A 207 6.05 1.07 -8.99
N LEU A 208 4.92 1.60 -9.48
CA LEU A 208 4.88 2.31 -10.76
C LEU A 208 5.54 3.69 -10.71
N ILE A 209 5.47 4.43 -9.59
CA ILE A 209 6.16 5.72 -9.46
C ILE A 209 7.67 5.53 -9.52
N VAL A 210 8.21 4.49 -8.87
CA VAL A 210 9.64 4.19 -8.88
C VAL A 210 10.09 3.92 -10.31
N ILE A 211 9.35 3.08 -11.06
CA ILE A 211 9.63 2.82 -12.48
C ILE A 211 9.56 4.11 -13.31
N ALA A 212 8.56 4.95 -13.08
CA ALA A 212 8.40 6.22 -13.82
C ALA A 212 9.53 7.23 -13.52
N GLU A 213 10.08 7.19 -12.31
CA GLU A 213 11.17 8.07 -11.88
C GLU A 213 12.54 7.59 -12.39
N MET A 214 12.72 6.30 -12.63
CA MET A 214 13.91 5.76 -13.28
C MET A 214 14.09 6.29 -14.72
N VAL A 215 13.00 6.71 -15.37
CA VAL A 215 13.01 7.16 -16.77
C VAL A 215 12.76 8.67 -16.88
N GLY A 216 13.84 9.43 -17.07
CA GLY A 216 13.77 10.85 -17.41
C GLY A 216 13.33 11.77 -16.27
N ALA A 217 13.32 11.30 -15.02
CA ALA A 217 13.23 12.19 -13.86
C ALA A 217 14.64 12.67 -13.45
N LYS A 218 14.69 13.80 -12.75
CA LYS A 218 15.92 14.37 -12.15
C LYS A 218 15.87 14.38 -10.62
N SER A 219 14.86 13.72 -10.06
CA SER A 219 14.53 13.72 -8.64
C SER A 219 13.51 12.63 -8.36
N GLY A 220 13.41 12.22 -7.10
CA GLY A 220 12.56 11.13 -6.63
C GLY A 220 13.38 9.92 -6.19
N LEU A 221 12.77 9.05 -5.39
CA LEU A 221 13.38 7.81 -4.90
C LEU A 221 13.77 6.88 -6.04
N GLY A 222 12.95 6.75 -7.08
CA GLY A 222 13.31 5.92 -8.24
C GLY A 222 14.48 6.49 -9.04
N TYR A 223 14.59 7.82 -9.13
CA TYR A 223 15.75 8.50 -9.72
C TYR A 223 17.01 8.27 -8.87
N MET A 224 16.91 8.45 -7.56
CA MET A 224 18.03 8.26 -6.62
C MET A 224 18.59 6.84 -6.72
N ILE A 225 17.71 5.82 -6.72
CA ILE A 225 18.08 4.41 -6.89
C ILE A 225 18.75 4.18 -8.25
N TRP A 226 18.17 4.71 -9.33
CA TRP A 226 18.73 4.53 -10.67
C TRP A 226 20.09 5.20 -10.83
N ASN A 227 20.23 6.43 -10.34
CA ASN A 227 21.47 7.17 -10.38
C ASN A 227 22.56 6.45 -9.58
N ALA A 228 22.24 6.04 -8.35
CA ALA A 228 23.13 5.26 -7.50
C ALA A 228 23.60 3.96 -8.18
N TRP A 229 22.70 3.26 -8.88
CA TRP A 229 23.05 2.09 -9.68
C TRP A 229 24.00 2.42 -10.84
N GLN A 230 23.78 3.52 -11.57
CA GLN A 230 24.63 3.92 -12.70
C GLN A 230 26.08 4.28 -12.28
N ILE A 231 26.26 4.86 -11.09
CA ILE A 231 27.58 5.23 -10.56
C ILE A 231 28.13 4.22 -9.54
N PHE A 232 27.50 3.05 -9.42
CA PHE A 232 27.89 1.97 -8.51
C PHE A 232 27.96 2.37 -7.01
N GLN A 233 27.11 3.30 -6.58
CA GLN A 233 26.87 3.61 -5.16
C GLN A 233 25.83 2.65 -4.59
N VAL A 234 26.23 1.41 -4.34
CA VAL A 234 25.30 0.33 -3.98
C VAL A 234 24.65 0.58 -2.63
N GLU A 235 25.35 1.15 -1.65
CA GLU A 235 24.81 1.53 -0.34
C GLU A 235 23.60 2.47 -0.48
N VAL A 236 23.72 3.50 -1.32
CA VAL A 236 22.66 4.49 -1.58
C VAL A 236 21.44 3.83 -2.26
N MET A 237 21.70 2.86 -3.15
CA MET A 237 20.64 2.07 -3.79
C MET A 237 19.83 1.27 -2.74
N TYR A 238 20.51 0.59 -1.81
CA TYR A 238 19.86 -0.14 -0.72
C TYR A 238 19.10 0.80 0.23
N VAL A 239 19.67 1.97 0.56
CA VAL A 239 18.97 3.02 1.33
C VAL A 239 17.64 3.39 0.66
N GLY A 240 17.64 3.66 -0.65
CA GLY A 240 16.42 3.98 -1.40
C GLY A 240 15.36 2.86 -1.32
N LEU A 241 15.78 1.60 -1.49
CA LEU A 241 14.87 0.43 -1.40
C LEU A 241 14.27 0.26 -0.01
N ILE A 242 15.07 0.45 1.05
CA ILE A 242 14.61 0.40 2.44
C ILE A 242 13.59 1.51 2.69
N VAL A 243 13.86 2.72 2.23
CA VAL A 243 12.97 3.88 2.42
C VAL A 243 11.63 3.66 1.72
N ILE A 244 11.62 3.14 0.49
CA ILE A 244 10.38 2.74 -0.21
C ILE A 244 9.60 1.70 0.61
N SER A 245 10.29 0.70 1.15
CA SER A 245 9.68 -0.34 1.98
C SER A 245 9.05 0.24 3.25
N VAL A 246 9.76 1.16 3.92
CA VAL A 246 9.26 1.89 5.11
C VAL A 246 8.03 2.73 4.75
N ILE A 247 8.04 3.45 3.63
CA ILE A 247 6.88 4.21 3.16
C ILE A 247 5.66 3.29 2.96
N GLY A 248 5.86 2.12 2.34
CA GLY A 248 4.81 1.11 2.17
C GLY A 248 4.19 0.63 3.48
N VAL A 249 5.04 0.32 4.47
CA VAL A 249 4.61 -0.10 5.81
C VAL A 249 3.87 1.04 6.51
N LEU A 250 4.44 2.24 6.53
CA LEU A 250 3.82 3.41 7.17
C LEU A 250 2.45 3.73 6.58
N PHE A 251 2.31 3.69 5.26
CA PHE A 251 1.01 3.88 4.62
C PHE A 251 0.01 2.80 5.02
N THR A 252 0.44 1.55 5.07
CA THR A 252 -0.43 0.43 5.50
C THR A 252 -0.89 0.62 6.95
N LEU A 253 -0.01 1.06 7.85
CA LEU A 253 -0.35 1.36 9.23
C LEU A 253 -1.35 2.53 9.32
N VAL A 254 -1.08 3.64 8.65
CA VAL A 254 -1.98 4.81 8.60
C VAL A 254 -3.36 4.41 8.06
N LEU A 255 -3.40 3.61 6.99
CA LEU A 255 -4.65 3.15 6.41
C LEU A 255 -5.41 2.19 7.34
N SER A 256 -4.70 1.37 8.11
CA SER A 256 -5.31 0.48 9.10
C SER A 256 -5.94 1.24 10.26
N GLU A 257 -5.31 2.32 10.73
CA GLU A 257 -5.90 3.20 11.75
C GLU A 257 -7.09 3.99 11.19
N LEU A 258 -7.01 4.43 9.93
CA LEU A 258 -8.13 5.05 9.23
C LEU A 258 -9.31 4.07 9.07
N GLU A 259 -9.04 2.79 8.78
CA GLU A 259 -10.05 1.73 8.72
C GLU A 259 -10.76 1.55 10.08
N ARG A 260 -10.01 1.54 11.18
CA ARG A 260 -10.58 1.45 12.53
C ARG A 260 -11.51 2.62 12.86
N LEU A 261 -11.16 3.82 12.41
CA LEU A 261 -11.96 5.03 12.61
C LEU A 261 -13.22 5.06 11.74
N LEU A 262 -13.09 4.72 10.45
CA LEU A 262 -14.19 4.81 9.48
C LEU A 262 -15.12 3.59 9.49
N VAL A 263 -14.64 2.44 9.95
CA VAL A 263 -15.37 1.16 9.96
C VAL A 263 -15.33 0.51 11.36
N PRO A 264 -15.82 1.20 12.41
CA PRO A 264 -15.75 0.67 13.77
C PRO A 264 -16.55 -0.63 13.97
N TRP A 265 -17.60 -0.84 13.16
CA TRP A 265 -18.46 -2.02 13.24
C TRP A 265 -17.80 -3.32 12.77
N ARG A 266 -16.69 -3.25 12.02
CA ARG A 266 -15.96 -4.44 11.55
C ARG A 266 -14.92 -4.92 12.57
N THR A 267 -14.29 -4.01 13.30
CA THR A 267 -13.21 -4.32 14.26
C THR A 267 -13.75 -4.91 15.59
N ALA A 268 -15.06 -4.90 15.80
CA ALA A 268 -15.72 -5.45 16.99
C ALA A 268 -16.08 -6.96 16.90
N ARG A 269 -15.60 -7.67 15.87
CA ARG A 269 -15.75 -9.12 15.68
C ARG A 269 -14.39 -9.79 15.64
#